data_AF-A0A536RYC8-F1
#
_entry.id   AF-A0A536RYC8-F1
#
_cell.length_a   1.000
_cell.length_b   1.000
_cell.length_c   1.000
_cell.angle_alpha   90.00
_cell.angle_beta   90.00
_cell.angle_gamma   90.00
#
_symmetry.space_group_name_H-M   'P 1'
#
loop_
_entity.id
_entity.type
_entity.pdbx_description
1 polymer ?
#
loop_
_entity_poly.entity_id
_entity_poly.type
_entity_poly.pdbx_seq_one_letter_code
_entity_poly.pdbx_strand_id
1 'polypeptide(L)'
;MLIFLYPRFASGEVNALLFQATLAVMGLATFSFVFASFFYYGSSLVGRIDDAERARYSRRADRLWLLGYTLLFLDPSLILFSIGLLAVGSAWLALWLVYVVFVIRYFPRVQTAQKS
;
A
#
# COMPACT_ATOMS: atom_id res chain seq x y z
N MET A 1 4.71 14.91 -5.89
CA MET A 1 4.33 14.34 -7.21
C MET A 1 3.29 15.21 -7.93
N LEU A 2 2.09 15.41 -7.36
CA LEU A 2 0.99 16.16 -7.99
C LEU A 2 1.40 17.54 -8.55
N ILE A 3 2.15 18.34 -7.80
CA ILE A 3 2.56 19.69 -8.24
C ILE A 3 3.47 19.65 -9.48
N PHE A 4 4.29 18.60 -9.63
CA PHE A 4 5.25 18.47 -10.74
C PHE A 4 4.68 17.72 -11.95
N LEU A 5 3.81 16.74 -11.71
CA LEU A 5 3.23 15.92 -12.79
C LEU A 5 1.93 16.50 -13.35
N TYR A 6 1.16 17.29 -12.58
CA TYR A 6 -0.08 17.88 -13.08
C TYR A 6 0.12 18.83 -14.28
N PRO A 7 1.11 19.74 -14.30
CA PRO A 7 1.36 20.57 -15.48
C PRO A 7 1.71 19.75 -16.72
N ARG A 8 2.50 18.68 -16.55
CA ARG A 8 2.87 17.75 -17.64
C ARG A 8 1.70 16.88 -18.11
N PHE A 9 0.81 16.51 -17.19
CA PHE A 9 -0.45 15.85 -17.54
C PHE A 9 -1.35 16.78 -18.35
N ALA A 10 -1.46 18.06 -17.94
CA ALA A 10 -2.24 19.06 -18.66
C ALA A 10 -1.67 19.39 -20.06
N SER A 11 -0.35 19.27 -20.25
CA SER A 11 0.30 19.41 -21.57
C SER A 11 0.29 18.14 -22.42
N GLY A 12 -0.21 17.02 -21.91
CA GLY A 12 -0.26 15.74 -22.63
C GLY A 12 1.07 14.98 -22.71
N GLU A 13 2.09 15.41 -21.96
CA GLU A 13 3.42 14.78 -21.92
C GLU A 13 3.46 13.49 -21.08
N VAL A 14 2.38 13.18 -20.37
CA VAL A 14 2.27 12.03 -19.46
C VAL A 14 1.13 11.15 -19.92
N ASN A 15 1.30 9.82 -19.82
CA ASN A 15 0.21 8.89 -20.07
C ASN A 15 -0.92 9.13 -19.06
N ALA A 16 -2.06 9.63 -19.54
CA ALA A 16 -3.19 10.05 -18.72
C ALA A 16 -3.78 8.90 -17.88
N LEU A 17 -3.89 7.71 -18.47
CA LEU A 17 -4.43 6.53 -17.80
C LEU A 17 -3.52 6.09 -16.65
N LEU A 18 -2.21 6.01 -16.90
CA LEU A 18 -1.24 5.64 -15.86
C LEU A 18 -1.20 6.69 -14.75
N PHE A 19 -1.26 7.98 -15.09
CA PHE A 19 -1.29 9.04 -14.09
C PHE A 19 -2.53 8.95 -13.18
N GLN A 20 -3.72 8.73 -13.74
CA GLN A 20 -4.93 8.52 -12.96
C GLN A 20 -4.87 7.25 -12.11
N ALA A 21 -4.35 6.16 -12.66
CA ALA A 21 -4.14 4.91 -11.93
C ALA A 21 -3.20 5.11 -10.74
N THR A 22 -2.09 5.85 -10.90
CA THR A 22 -1.18 6.25 -9.82
C THR A 22 -1.95 6.96 -8.71
N LEU A 23 -2.75 7.98 -9.04
CA LEU A 23 -3.52 8.72 -8.03
C LEU A 23 -4.52 7.84 -7.28
N ALA A 24 -5.19 6.93 -7.98
CA ALA A 24 -6.09 5.97 -7.34
C ALA A 24 -5.32 5.03 -6.39
N VAL A 25 -4.18 4.50 -6.81
CA VAL A 25 -3.30 3.64 -6.00
C VAL A 25 -2.81 4.37 -4.75
N MET A 26 -2.34 5.61 -4.89
CA MET A 26 -1.95 6.46 -3.75
C MET A 26 -3.11 6.70 -2.78
N GLY A 27 -4.30 6.96 -3.31
CA GLY A 27 -5.52 7.12 -2.52
C GLY A 27 -5.84 5.86 -1.74
N LEU A 28 -5.90 4.69 -2.40
CA LEU A 28 -6.15 3.41 -1.76
C LEU A 28 -5.09 3.07 -0.70
N ALA A 29 -3.81 3.37 -0.96
CA ALA A 29 -2.74 3.19 0.01
C ALA A 29 -2.98 4.06 1.25
N THR A 30 -3.30 5.33 1.06
CA THR A 30 -3.59 6.29 2.14
C THR A 30 -4.77 5.82 2.99
N PHE A 31 -5.89 5.47 2.37
CA PHE A 31 -7.06 4.95 3.09
C PHE A 31 -6.73 3.66 3.83
N SER A 32 -5.97 2.75 3.22
CA SER A 32 -5.53 1.52 3.88
C SER A 32 -4.74 1.81 5.16
N PHE A 33 -3.82 2.80 5.14
CA PHE A 33 -3.08 3.21 6.32
C PHE A 33 -3.94 3.90 7.39
N VAL A 34 -4.91 4.73 6.98
CA VAL A 34 -5.85 5.37 7.92
C VAL A 34 -6.67 4.31 8.65
N PHE A 35 -7.24 3.34 7.91
CA PHE A 35 -7.99 2.25 8.53
C PHE A 35 -7.10 1.32 9.34
N ALA A 36 -5.88 1.01 8.88
CA ALA A 36 -4.93 0.22 9.66
C ALA A 36 -4.62 0.89 11.01
N SER A 37 -4.34 2.19 11.00
CA SER A 37 -4.11 2.99 12.21
C SER A 37 -5.31 2.96 13.14
N PHE A 38 -6.52 3.09 12.60
CA PHE A 38 -7.76 3.00 13.38
C PHE A 38 -7.91 1.63 14.08
N PHE A 39 -7.67 0.53 13.36
CA PHE A 39 -7.73 -0.81 13.96
C PHE A 39 -6.58 -1.08 14.94
N TYR A 40 -5.38 -0.59 14.68
CA TYR A 40 -4.28 -0.68 15.64
C TYR A 40 -4.59 0.09 16.93
N TYR A 41 -5.15 1.30 16.82
CA TYR A 41 -5.63 2.05 17.97
C TYR A 41 -6.71 1.29 18.74
N GLY A 42 -7.68 0.70 18.04
CA GLY A 42 -8.67 -0.18 18.67
C GLY A 42 -7.99 -1.31 19.46
N SER A 43 -6.98 -1.96 18.88
CA SER A 43 -6.23 -3.04 19.53
C SER A 43 -5.34 -2.61 20.71
N SER A 44 -5.08 -1.31 20.89
CA SER A 44 -4.27 -0.81 22.01
C SER A 44 -5.09 -0.41 23.23
N LEU A 45 -6.43 -0.42 23.16
CA LEU A 45 -7.33 -0.07 24.26
C LEU A 45 -7.41 -1.18 25.32
N VAL A 46 -6.35 -1.30 26.13
CA VAL A 46 -6.26 -2.25 27.25
C VAL A 46 -7.42 -2.05 28.23
N GLY A 47 -8.07 -3.15 28.63
CA GLY A 47 -9.15 -3.16 29.64
C GLY A 47 -10.54 -2.79 29.11
N ARG A 48 -10.66 -2.39 27.84
CA ARG A 48 -11.97 -2.14 27.18
C ARG A 48 -12.44 -3.28 26.29
N ILE A 49 -11.50 -4.11 25.83
CA ILE A 49 -11.75 -5.22 24.89
C ILE A 49 -11.02 -6.46 25.39
N ASP A 50 -11.57 -7.63 25.09
CA ASP A 50 -10.93 -8.91 25.42
C ASP A 50 -9.74 -9.21 24.48
N ASP A 51 -8.96 -10.24 24.82
CA ASP A 51 -7.78 -10.64 24.03
C ASP A 51 -8.14 -11.14 22.62
N ALA A 52 -9.33 -11.71 22.42
CA ALA A 52 -9.79 -12.22 21.13
C ALA A 52 -10.21 -11.08 20.18
N GLU A 53 -10.93 -10.09 20.69
CA GLU A 53 -11.28 -8.84 20.01
C GLU A 53 -10.03 -8.05 19.67
N ARG A 54 -9.10 -7.94 20.61
CA ARG A 54 -7.79 -7.32 20.41
C ARG A 54 -7.04 -7.98 19.26
N ALA A 55 -6.91 -9.30 19.28
CA ALA A 55 -6.24 -10.04 18.22
C ALA A 55 -6.97 -9.90 16.86
N ARG A 56 -8.31 -9.79 16.85
CA ARG A 56 -9.09 -9.55 15.63
C ARG A 56 -8.81 -8.17 15.03
N TYR A 57 -8.77 -7.13 15.86
CA TYR A 57 -8.41 -5.78 15.42
C TYR A 57 -6.97 -5.72 14.91
N SER A 58 -6.00 -6.29 15.63
CA SER A 58 -4.61 -6.36 15.16
C SER A 58 -4.51 -7.08 13.81
N ARG A 59 -5.14 -8.25 13.62
CA ARG A 59 -5.11 -8.95 12.33
C ARG A 59 -5.71 -8.14 11.18
N ARG A 60 -6.77 -7.37 11.43
CA ARG A 60 -7.38 -6.50 10.41
C ARG A 60 -6.47 -5.31 10.09
N ALA A 61 -5.84 -4.74 11.11
CA ALA A 61 -4.84 -3.71 10.96
C ALA A 61 -3.62 -4.21 10.16
N ASP A 62 -3.07 -5.37 10.51
CA ASP A 62 -1.94 -6.01 9.82
C ASP A 62 -2.22 -6.13 8.31
N ARG A 63 -3.41 -6.61 7.92
CA ARG A 63 -3.79 -6.79 6.51
C ARG A 63 -3.91 -5.47 5.75
N LEU A 64 -4.51 -4.46 6.37
CA LEU A 64 -4.66 -3.14 5.76
C LEU A 64 -3.33 -2.40 5.68
N TRP A 65 -2.49 -2.54 6.70
CA TRP A 65 -1.12 -2.04 6.71
C TRP A 65 -0.32 -2.65 5.55
N LEU A 66 -0.42 -3.98 5.38
CA LEU A 66 0.26 -4.67 4.30
C LEU A 66 -0.23 -4.24 2.92
N LEU A 67 -1.54 -4.12 2.75
CA LEU A 67 -2.13 -3.60 1.52
C LEU A 67 -1.60 -2.19 1.21
N GLY A 68 -1.59 -1.31 2.21
CA GLY A 68 -1.05 0.04 2.12
C GLY A 68 0.41 0.05 1.64
N TYR A 69 1.28 -0.74 2.26
CA TYR A 69 2.69 -0.82 1.85
C TYR A 69 2.89 -1.41 0.45
N THR A 70 2.10 -2.43 0.11
CA THR A 70 2.17 -3.06 -1.22
C THR A 70 1.78 -2.07 -2.31
N LEU A 71 0.73 -1.28 -2.09
CA LEU A 71 0.30 -0.23 -3.02
C LEU A 71 1.29 0.95 -3.06
N LEU A 72 1.79 1.39 -1.91
CA LEU A 72 2.78 2.46 -1.83
C LEU A 72 4.07 2.09 -2.59
N PHE A 73 4.50 0.84 -2.52
CA PHE A 73 5.70 0.38 -3.22
C PHE A 73 5.50 0.19 -4.73
N LEU A 74 4.25 0.07 -5.19
CA LEU A 74 3.92 0.05 -6.62
C LEU A 74 4.05 1.46 -7.25
N ASP A 75 3.80 2.50 -6.46
CA ASP A 75 3.68 3.90 -6.89
C ASP A 75 4.87 4.40 -7.75
N PRO A 76 6.15 4.16 -7.38
CA PRO A 76 7.29 4.59 -8.19
C PRO A 76 7.29 3.98 -9.59
N SER A 77 6.86 2.72 -9.73
CA SER A 77 6.80 2.05 -11.03
C SER A 77 5.79 2.73 -11.95
N LEU A 78 4.59 3.01 -11.44
CA LEU A 78 3.52 3.66 -12.20
C LEU A 78 3.92 5.07 -12.63
N ILE A 79 4.56 5.83 -11.75
CA ILE A 79 5.09 7.16 -12.07
C ILE A 79 6.12 7.08 -13.20
N LEU A 80 7.09 6.17 -13.10
CA LEU A 80 8.14 6.02 -14.11
C LEU A 80 7.59 5.61 -15.48
N PHE A 81 6.60 4.71 -15.51
CA PHE A 81 5.90 4.37 -16.74
C PHE A 81 5.09 5.55 -17.29
N SER A 82 4.45 6.35 -16.42
CA SER A 82 3.65 7.50 -16.85
C SER A 82 4.47 8.54 -17.63
N ILE A 83 5.76 8.67 -17.32
CA ILE A 83 6.71 9.60 -17.96
C ILE A 83 7.64 8.93 -18.98
N GLY A 84 7.40 7.66 -19.35
CA GLY A 84 8.15 6.96 -20.39
C GLY A 84 9.52 6.38 -20.00
N LEU A 85 9.89 6.36 -18.71
CA LEU A 85 11.14 5.76 -18.24
C LEU A 85 11.02 4.24 -18.09
N LEU A 86 10.86 3.54 -19.21
CA LEU A 86 10.51 2.12 -19.24
C LEU A 86 11.53 1.21 -18.55
N ALA A 87 12.84 1.41 -18.78
CA ALA A 87 13.88 0.55 -18.20
C ALA A 87 13.90 0.65 -16.66
N VAL A 88 13.87 1.88 -16.14
CA VAL A 88 13.87 2.12 -14.69
C VAL A 88 12.54 1.69 -14.09
N GLY A 89 11.40 1.99 -14.73
CA GLY A 89 10.08 1.53 -14.31
C GLY A 89 9.97 0.01 -14.22
N SER A 90 10.58 -0.71 -15.16
CA SER A 90 10.62 -2.18 -15.15
C SER A 90 11.45 -2.73 -13.99
N ALA A 91 12.58 -2.10 -13.67
CA ALA A 91 13.40 -2.50 -12.52
C ALA A 91 12.64 -2.31 -11.20
N TRP A 92 11.94 -1.17 -11.03
CA TRP A 92 11.08 -0.94 -9.87
C TRP A 92 9.92 -1.93 -9.79
N LEU A 93 9.29 -2.25 -10.92
CA LEU A 93 8.20 -3.22 -10.97
C LEU A 93 8.68 -4.62 -10.59
N ALA A 94 9.88 -5.01 -11.03
CA ALA A 94 10.49 -6.29 -10.65
C ALA A 94 10.76 -6.37 -9.14
N LEU A 95 11.29 -5.29 -8.53
CA LEU A 95 11.47 -5.21 -7.08
C LEU A 95 10.12 -5.30 -6.34
N TRP A 96 9.09 -4.65 -6.86
CA TRP A 96 7.74 -4.76 -6.33
C TRP A 96 7.21 -6.19 -6.39
N LEU A 97 7.39 -6.90 -7.52
CA LEU A 97 7.00 -8.31 -7.64
C LEU A 97 7.75 -9.20 -6.64
N VAL A 98 9.05 -8.98 -6.46
CA VAL A 98 9.85 -9.68 -5.44
C VAL A 98 9.28 -9.44 -4.04
N TYR A 99 8.91 -8.20 -3.73
CA TYR A 99 8.26 -7.85 -2.47
C TYR A 99 6.90 -8.55 -2.31
N VAL A 100 6.07 -8.60 -3.34
CA VAL A 100 4.78 -9.32 -3.30
C VAL A 100 5.00 -10.80 -3.00
N VAL A 101 5.95 -11.46 -3.67
CA VAL A 101 6.28 -12.86 -3.42
C VAL A 101 6.76 -13.06 -1.98
N PHE A 102 7.65 -12.17 -1.51
CA PHE A 102 8.15 -12.19 -0.13
C PHE A 102 6.99 -12.09 0.87
N VAL A 103 6.10 -11.12 0.69
CA VAL A 103 4.94 -10.91 1.55
C VAL A 103 4.02 -12.12 1.56
N ILE A 104 3.64 -12.66 0.40
CA ILE A 104 2.77 -13.85 0.30
C ILE A 104 3.40 -15.02 1.08
N ARG A 105 4.73 -15.17 1.00
CA ARG A 105 5.44 -16.30 1.61
C ARG A 105 5.61 -16.17 3.12
N TYR A 106 5.88 -14.95 3.61
CA TYR A 106 6.34 -14.72 4.98
C TYR A 106 5.33 -14.02 5.88
N PHE A 107 4.46 -13.17 5.33
CA PHE A 107 3.48 -12.42 6.12
C PHE A 107 2.55 -13.31 6.98
N PRO A 108 2.07 -14.49 6.51
CA PRO A 108 1.26 -15.37 7.35
C PRO A 108 1.96 -15.83 8.64
N ARG A 109 3.31 -15.81 8.67
CA ARG A 109 4.11 -16.19 9.85
C ARG A 109 4.32 -15.04 10.83
N VAL A 110 4.15 -13.81 10.38
CA VAL A 110 4.40 -12.58 11.16
C VAL A 110 3.09 -11.91 11.59
N GLN A 111 1.97 -12.26 10.96
CA GLN A 111 0.64 -11.81 11.34
C GLN A 111 0.31 -12.21 12.79
N THR A 112 -0.41 -11.34 13.51
CA THR A 112 -0.84 -11.56 14.89
C THR A 112 -1.55 -12.92 15.03
N ALA A 113 -1.00 -13.80 15.88
CA ALA A 113 -1.45 -15.18 16.04
C ALA A 113 -2.93 -15.26 16.46
N GLN A 114 -3.63 -16.26 15.93
CA GLN A 114 -4.93 -16.66 16.46
C GLN A 114 -4.68 -17.52 17.69
N LYS A 115 -4.79 -16.95 18.89
CA LYS A 115 -5.00 -17.78 20.08
C LYS A 115 -6.40 -18.38 19.96
N SER A 116 -6.45 -19.71 19.85
CA SER A 116 -7.67 -20.50 20.00
C SER A 116 -8.14 -20.47 21.44
#